data_AF-A0A2M7SIE4-F1
#
_entry.id   AF-A0A2M7SIE4-F1
#
_cell.length_a   1.000
_cell.length_b   1.000
_cell.length_c   1.000
_cell.angle_alpha   90.00
_cell.angle_beta   90.00
_cell.angle_gamma   90.00
#
_symmetry.space_group_name_H-M   'P 1'
#
loop_
_entity.id
_entity.type
_entity.pdbx_description
1 polymer ?
#
loop_
_entity_poly.entity_id
_entity_poly.type
_entity_poly.pdbx_seq_one_letter_code
_entity_poly.pdbx_strand_id
1 'polypeptide(L)'
;MPMLPVPASVLTRFDAILEKRGVAPIKRADYKKWLRYFLDLCTKYPVPEARADRVRLFIDKLREKRQTPFQQNQAAHAVSLYF
;
A
#
# COMPACT_ATOMS: atom_id res chain seq x y z
N MET A 1 -18.85 -1.74 3.34
CA MET A 1 -17.92 -2.86 3.08
C MET A 1 -16.70 -2.73 3.98
N PRO A 2 -16.53 -3.59 5.00
CA PRO A 2 -15.32 -3.60 5.82
C PRO A 2 -14.08 -3.86 4.96
N MET A 3 -12.91 -3.41 5.42
CA MET A 3 -11.64 -3.68 4.74
C MET A 3 -11.32 -5.16 4.81
N LEU A 4 -10.85 -5.74 3.70
CA LEU A 4 -10.45 -7.15 3.68
C LEU A 4 -9.22 -7.37 4.58
N PRO A 5 -9.21 -8.45 5.37
CA PRO A 5 -8.03 -8.83 6.14
C PRO A 5 -6.90 -9.22 5.18
N VAL A 6 -5.71 -8.68 5.41
CA VAL A 6 -4.51 -9.09 4.66
C VAL A 6 -4.01 -10.40 5.28
N PRO A 7 -3.75 -11.46 4.48
CA PRO A 7 -3.20 -12.70 5.00
C PRO A 7 -1.92 -12.46 5.82
N ALA A 8 -1.78 -13.16 6.94
CA ALA A 8 -0.62 -13.00 7.81
C ALA A 8 0.71 -13.25 7.09
N SER A 9 0.75 -14.23 6.18
CA SER A 9 1.91 -14.53 5.34
C SER A 9 2.37 -13.35 4.49
N VAL A 10 1.43 -12.57 3.95
CA VAL A 10 1.71 -11.35 3.17
C VAL A 10 2.32 -10.29 4.09
N LEU A 11 1.77 -10.09 5.29
CA LEU A 11 2.29 -9.12 6.24
C LEU A 11 3.69 -9.49 6.74
N THR A 12 3.94 -10.77 7.05
CA THR A 12 5.26 -11.26 7.47
C THR A 12 6.31 -11.03 6.38
N ARG A 13 5.99 -11.38 5.13
CA ARG A 13 6.89 -11.14 3.99
C ARG A 13 7.15 -9.65 3.80
N PHE A 14 6.11 -8.83 3.93
CA PHE A 14 6.23 -7.39 3.76
C PHE A 14 7.06 -6.76 4.88
N ASP A 15 6.87 -7.16 6.14
CA ASP A 15 7.70 -6.70 7.26
C ASP A 15 9.19 -7.01 7.04
N ALA A 16 9.52 -8.20 6.52
CA ALA A 16 10.90 -8.55 6.16
C ALA A 16 11.47 -7.65 5.04
N ILE A 17 10.64 -7.26 4.06
CA ILE A 17 11.04 -6.30 3.02
C ILE A 17 11.29 -4.93 3.63
N LEU A 18 10.40 -4.43 4.50
CA LEU A 18 10.55 -3.13 5.16
C LEU A 18 11.84 -3.08 5.98
N GLU A 19 12.18 -4.16 6.67
CA GLU A 19 13.42 -4.28 7.42
C GLU A 19 14.65 -4.25 6.52
N LYS A 20 14.66 -5.09 5.47
CA LYS A 20 15.75 -5.12 4.48
C LYS A 20 15.98 -3.77 3.79
N ARG A 21 14.91 -2.99 3.63
CA ARG A 21 14.94 -1.65 3.00
C ARG A 21 15.24 -0.52 3.99
N GLY A 22 15.52 -0.83 5.26
CA GLY A 22 15.87 0.16 6.27
C GLY A 22 14.70 1.07 6.68
N VAL A 23 13.46 0.64 6.49
CA VAL A 23 12.28 1.42 6.93
C VAL A 23 12.24 1.42 8.45
N ALA A 24 12.31 2.62 9.03
CA ALA A 24 12.27 2.83 10.47
C ALA A 24 11.05 2.13 11.11
N PRO A 25 11.20 1.43 12.26
CA PRO A 25 10.12 0.70 12.91
C PRO A 25 8.83 1.53 13.11
N ILE A 26 8.98 2.80 13.51
CA ILE A 26 7.87 3.73 13.71
C ILE A 26 7.03 3.98 12.44
N LYS A 27 7.62 3.84 11.25
CA LYS A 27 6.93 4.01 9.96
C LYS A 27 6.30 2.71 9.45
N ARG A 28 6.72 1.54 9.95
CA ARG A 28 6.27 0.24 9.41
C ARG A 28 4.77 0.02 9.58
N ALA A 29 4.17 0.56 10.64
CA ALA A 29 2.72 0.52 10.86
C ALA A 29 1.95 1.22 9.73
N ASP A 30 2.39 2.42 9.32
CA ASP A 30 1.80 3.16 8.21
C ASP A 30 1.97 2.43 6.88
N TYR A 31 3.14 1.82 6.64
CA TYR A 31 3.39 1.07 5.41
C TYR A 31 2.45 -0.15 5.30
N LYS A 32 2.26 -0.88 6.40
CA LYS A 32 1.29 -1.99 6.46
C LYS A 32 -0.15 -1.52 6.24
N LYS A 33 -0.50 -0.34 6.77
CA LYS A 33 -1.81 0.28 6.52
C LYS A 33 -1.99 0.61 5.03
N TRP A 34 -0.99 1.20 4.38
CA TRP A 34 -1.05 1.50 2.95
C TRP A 34 -1.15 0.24 2.09
N LEU A 35 -0.40 -0.80 2.41
CA LEU A 35 -0.49 -2.09 1.73
C LEU A 35 -1.92 -2.68 1.83
N ARG A 36 -2.52 -2.64 3.03
CA ARG A 36 -3.90 -3.10 3.22
C ARG A 36 -4.89 -2.32 2.36
N TYR A 37 -4.74 -1.00 2.31
CA TYR A 37 -5.64 -0.14 1.52
C TYR A 37 -5.48 -0.40 0.02
N PHE A 38 -4.25 -0.64 -0.43
CA PHE A 38 -3.96 -1.00 -1.80
C PHE A 38 -4.56 -2.36 -2.20
N LEU A 39 -4.42 -3.38 -1.35
CA LEU A 39 -5.01 -4.70 -1.61
C LEU A 39 -6.54 -4.63 -1.61
N ASP A 40 -7.13 -3.88 -0.69
CA ASP A 40 -8.58 -3.62 -0.64
C ASP A 40 -9.07 -2.93 -1.91
N LEU A 41 -8.32 -1.95 -2.44
CA LEU A 41 -8.60 -1.32 -3.73
C LEU A 41 -8.56 -2.34 -4.87
N CYS A 42 -7.53 -3.19 -4.93
CA CYS A 42 -7.39 -4.22 -5.97
C CYS A 42 -8.54 -5.23 -5.98
N THR A 43 -9.16 -5.47 -4.83
CA THR A 43 -10.31 -6.37 -4.72
C THR A 43 -11.65 -5.71 -5.05
N LYS A 44 -11.76 -4.38 -4.89
CA LYS A 44 -13.01 -3.63 -5.06
C LYS A 44 -13.19 -3.04 -6.46
N TYR A 45 -12.10 -2.88 -7.21
CA TYR A 45 -12.12 -2.26 -8.52
C TYR A 45 -11.37 -3.15 -9.52
N PRO A 46 -11.82 -3.22 -10.79
CA PRO A 46 -11.03 -3.84 -11.84
C PRO A 46 -9.74 -3.05 -11.99
N VAL A 47 -8.63 -3.64 -11.54
CA VAL A 47 -7.31 -3.02 -11.61
C VAL A 47 -6.58 -3.47 -12.87
N PRO A 48 -5.91 -2.56 -13.60
CA PRO A 48 -5.10 -2.93 -14.76
C PRO A 48 -4.03 -3.97 -14.42
N GLU A 49 -3.60 -4.79 -15.38
CA GLU A 49 -2.53 -5.77 -15.14
C GLU A 49 -1.19 -5.11 -14.81
N ALA A 50 -0.90 -3.98 -15.46
CA ALA A 50 0.35 -3.27 -15.30
C ALA A 50 0.50 -2.69 -13.88
N ARG A 51 1.60 -3.05 -13.21
CA ARG A 51 1.98 -2.56 -11.88
C ARG A 51 1.90 -1.03 -11.77
N ALA A 52 2.44 -0.31 -12.75
CA ALA A 52 2.49 1.15 -12.74
C ALA A 52 1.08 1.76 -12.70
N ASP A 53 0.14 1.19 -13.45
CA ASP A 53 -1.24 1.68 -13.48
C ASP A 53 -1.99 1.37 -12.18
N ARG A 54 -1.73 0.22 -11.53
CA ARG A 54 -2.28 -0.08 -10.20
C ARG A 54 -1.82 0.93 -9.15
N VAL A 55 -0.54 1.29 -9.17
CA VAL A 55 0.02 2.30 -8.27
C VAL A 55 -0.59 3.67 -8.55
N ARG A 56 -0.70 4.07 -9.84
CA ARG A 56 -1.33 5.34 -10.22
C ARG A 56 -2.77 5.44 -9.73
N LEU A 57 -3.58 4.41 -9.99
CA LEU A 57 -4.98 4.35 -9.57
C LEU A 57 -5.13 4.46 -8.05
N PHE A 58 -4.22 3.86 -7.29
CA PHE A 58 -4.19 4.00 -5.84
C PHE A 58 -3.89 5.43 -5.39
N ILE A 59 -2.89 6.09 -5.99
CA ILE A 59 -2.54 7.48 -5.63
C ILE A 59 -3.66 8.46 -6.00
N ASP A 60 -4.30 8.27 -7.16
CA ASP A 60 -5.47 9.06 -7.54
C ASP A 60 -6.60 8.90 -6.52
N LYS A 61 -6.84 7.68 -6.02
CA LYS A 61 -7.82 7.44 -4.94
C LYS A 61 -7.45 8.14 -3.63
N LEU A 62 -6.17 8.20 -3.28
CA LEU A 62 -5.73 8.93 -2.09
C LEU A 62 -5.90 10.44 -2.25
N ARG A 63 -5.70 10.97 -3.46
CA ARG A 63 -5.94 12.38 -3.79
C ARG A 63 -7.41 12.75 -3.67
N GLU A 64 -8.32 11.93 -4.20
CA GLU A 64 -9.77 12.09 -4.01
C GLU A 64 -10.16 12.13 -2.54
N LYS A 65 -9.50 11.30 -1.71
CA LYS A 65 -9.70 11.24 -0.25
C LYS A 65 -9.01 12.34 0.54
N ARG A 66 -8.44 13.35 -0.14
CA ARG A 66 -7.72 14.49 0.48
C ARG A 66 -6.55 14.08 1.37
N GLN A 67 -5.90 12.94 1.09
CA GLN A 67 -4.65 12.60 1.77
C GLN A 67 -3.56 13.60 1.40
N THR A 68 -2.72 13.96 2.37
CA THR A 68 -1.63 14.93 2.15
C THR A 68 -0.60 14.41 1.13
N PRO A 69 0.16 15.29 0.46
CA PRO A 69 1.25 14.86 -0.43
C PRO A 69 2.25 13.92 0.26
N PHE A 70 2.53 14.15 1.54
CA PHE A 70 3.37 13.27 2.35
C PHE A 70 2.80 11.84 2.44
N GLN A 71 1.50 11.72 2.74
CA GLN A 71 0.81 10.43 2.81
C GLN A 71 0.74 9.75 1.44
N GLN A 72 0.50 10.51 0.36
CA GLN A 72 0.52 9.99 -1.01
C GLN A 72 1.90 9.40 -1.36
N ASN A 73 2.97 10.12 -1.05
CA ASN A 73 4.34 9.65 -1.27
C ASN A 73 4.69 8.43 -0.43
N GLN A 74 4.30 8.42 0.85
CA GLN A 74 4.51 7.28 1.74
C GLN A 74 3.75 6.04 1.25
N ALA A 75 2.52 6.22 0.76
CA ALA A 75 1.70 5.17 0.20
C ALA A 75 2.26 4.62 -1.11
N ALA A 76 2.71 5.51 -2.02
CA ALA A 76 3.36 5.13 -3.27
C ALA A 76 4.62 4.29 -3.00
N HIS A 77 5.43 4.72 -2.03
CA HIS A 77 6.62 3.98 -1.63
C HIS A 77 6.27 2.63 -0.97
N ALA A 78 5.27 2.58 -0.08
CA ALA A 78 4.84 1.32 0.53
C ALA A 78 4.39 0.30 -0.52
N VAL A 79 3.58 0.72 -1.50
CA VAL A 79 3.12 -0.17 -2.58
C VAL A 79 4.24 -0.55 -3.52
N SER A 80 5.19 0.35 -3.81
CA SER A 80 6.35 0.01 -4.64
C SER A 80 7.25 -1.03 -3.97
N LEU A 81 7.31 -1.11 -2.64
CA LEU A 81 8.06 -2.15 -1.93
C LEU A 81 7.36 -3.52 -1.95
N TYR A 82 6.05 -3.58 -2.19
CA TYR A 82 5.31 -4.84 -2.21
C TYR A 82 5.55 -5.68 -3.47
N PHE A 83 5.89 -5.01 -4.58
CA PHE A 83 6.15 -5.62 -5.88
C PHE A 83 7.66 -5.75 -6.13
#